data_AF-A0A356K7A3-F1
#
_entry.id   AF-A0A356K7A3-F1
#
_cell.length_a   1.000
_cell.length_b   1.000
_cell.length_c   1.000
_cell.angle_alpha   90.00
_cell.angle_beta   90.00
_cell.angle_gamma   90.00
#
_symmetry.space_group_name_H-M   'P 1'
#
loop_
_entity.id
_entity.type
_entity.pdbx_description
1 polymer ?
#
loop_
_entity_poly.entity_id
_entity_poly.type
_entity_poly.pdbx_seq_one_letter_code
_entity_poly.pdbx_strand_id
1 'polypeptide(L)'
;MEIKDWSSAKDTPALYRELKELDLLENLAELEAFGYTVLSPEKVGPAEQHEEAKEVVLRIACERKGCSRDELARVFSDGQELLRFVLWDDLIFEKLVLTPTALGLIQWMVGTNCVLSLCNAWVKGKGKSRTGIHADWAQFEMPTMAVETFGANFNYLLTDYSKDDGGLSFVPGSHRWRRLPSREESAY
;
A
#
# COMPACT_ATOMS: atom_id res chain seq x y z
N MET A 1 -21.87 14.64 17.55
CA MET A 1 -20.92 14.89 18.66
C MET A 1 -20.00 16.02 18.26
N GLU A 2 -19.74 16.97 19.15
CA GLU A 2 -18.73 18.03 18.93
C GLU A 2 -17.35 17.48 19.30
N ILE A 3 -16.39 17.53 18.38
CA ILE A 3 -15.01 17.05 18.60
C ILE A 3 -14.16 18.22 19.10
N LYS A 4 -13.67 18.12 20.33
CA LYS A 4 -12.82 19.14 20.98
C LYS A 4 -11.37 18.69 21.02
N ASP A 5 -10.47 19.62 21.27
CA ASP A 5 -9.03 19.32 21.40
C ASP A 5 -8.74 18.81 22.81
N TRP A 6 -9.11 17.55 23.06
CA TRP A 6 -8.86 16.88 24.33
C TRP A 6 -7.38 16.50 24.45
N SER A 7 -6.71 16.96 25.50
CA SER A 7 -5.31 16.62 25.76
C SER A 7 -5.06 15.10 25.85
N SER A 8 -6.04 14.34 26.32
CA SER A 8 -5.99 12.87 26.38
C SER A 8 -6.00 12.19 25.01
N ALA A 9 -6.51 12.87 23.98
CA ALA A 9 -6.61 12.35 22.61
C ALA A 9 -5.49 12.84 21.69
N LYS A 10 -4.58 13.69 22.20
CA LYS A 10 -3.43 14.22 21.45
C LYS A 10 -3.85 14.77 20.08
N ASP A 11 -3.26 14.25 18.99
CA ASP A 11 -3.47 14.72 17.62
C ASP A 11 -4.73 14.14 16.95
N THR A 12 -5.36 13.12 17.56
CA THR A 12 -6.51 12.42 16.99
C THR A 12 -7.68 13.35 16.61
N PRO A 13 -8.07 14.36 17.41
CA PRO A 13 -9.12 15.30 17.03
C PRO A 13 -8.81 16.08 15.75
N ALA A 14 -7.56 16.52 15.57
CA ALA A 14 -7.13 17.25 14.37
C ALA A 14 -7.12 16.33 13.15
N LEU A 15 -6.49 15.16 13.26
CA LEU A 15 -6.45 14.16 12.19
C LEU A 15 -7.84 13.70 11.78
N TYR A 16 -8.75 13.48 12.72
CA TYR A 16 -10.15 13.13 12.41
C TYR A 16 -10.83 14.21 11.56
N ARG A 17 -10.64 15.49 11.90
CA ARG A 17 -11.25 16.60 11.14
C ARG A 17 -10.67 16.67 9.73
N GLU A 18 -9.36 16.51 9.58
CA GLU A 18 -8.69 16.47 8.28
C GLU A 18 -9.22 15.30 7.42
N LEU A 19 -9.29 14.09 7.98
CA LEU A 19 -9.84 12.93 7.28
C LEU A 19 -11.30 13.10 6.91
N LYS A 20 -12.07 13.83 7.71
CA LYS A 20 -13.45 14.20 7.38
C LYS A 20 -13.51 15.21 6.22
N GLU A 21 -12.63 16.20 6.19
CA GLU A 21 -12.54 17.18 5.10
C GLU A 21 -12.10 16.51 3.78
N LEU A 22 -11.26 15.49 3.87
CA LEU A 22 -10.83 14.65 2.74
C LEU A 22 -11.85 13.58 2.32
N ASP A 23 -13.02 13.52 2.97
CA ASP A 23 -14.07 12.51 2.72
C ASP A 23 -13.57 11.06 2.89
N LEU A 24 -12.87 10.76 4.00
CA LEU A 24 -12.24 9.46 4.26
C LEU A 24 -12.85 8.68 5.43
N LEU A 25 -13.96 9.15 6.00
CA LEU A 25 -14.57 8.48 7.16
C LEU A 25 -15.11 7.08 6.81
N GLU A 26 -15.58 6.86 5.58
CA GLU A 26 -15.96 5.53 5.11
C GLU A 26 -14.75 4.62 4.95
N ASN A 27 -13.64 5.13 4.38
CA ASN A 27 -12.38 4.39 4.27
C ASN A 27 -11.83 3.96 5.63
N LEU A 28 -11.98 4.80 6.66
CA LEU A 28 -11.67 4.44 8.05
C LEU A 28 -12.53 3.29 8.57
N ALA A 29 -13.84 3.33 8.30
CA ALA A 29 -14.75 2.27 8.70
C ALA A 29 -14.45 0.95 7.99
N GLU A 30 -14.07 0.98 6.72
CA GLU A 30 -13.64 -0.20 5.95
C GLU A 30 -12.33 -0.78 6.47
N LEU A 31 -11.33 0.06 6.77
CA LEU A 31 -10.07 -0.39 7.39
C LEU A 31 -10.34 -1.09 8.72
N GLU A 32 -11.17 -0.49 9.57
CA GLU A 32 -11.55 -1.11 10.83
C GLU A 32 -12.30 -2.41 10.60
N ALA A 33 -13.31 -2.46 9.73
CA ALA A 33 -14.16 -3.63 9.53
C ALA A 33 -13.45 -4.79 8.81
N PHE A 34 -12.73 -4.49 7.72
CA PHE A 34 -12.25 -5.46 6.75
C PHE A 34 -10.72 -5.54 6.65
N GLY A 35 -9.99 -4.59 7.25
CA GLY A 35 -8.53 -4.58 7.24
C GLY A 35 -7.90 -4.01 5.97
N TYR A 36 -8.71 -3.52 5.04
CA TYR A 36 -8.27 -2.82 3.83
C TYR A 36 -9.38 -1.87 3.35
N THR A 37 -9.00 -0.90 2.52
CA THR A 37 -9.89 0.03 1.82
C THR A 37 -9.30 0.35 0.45
N VAL A 38 -10.10 0.92 -0.45
CA VAL A 38 -9.64 1.36 -1.77
C VAL A 38 -9.91 2.86 -1.92
N LEU A 39 -8.88 3.61 -2.29
CA LEU A 39 -9.03 4.99 -2.71
C LEU A 39 -9.19 5.04 -4.23
N SER A 40 -10.12 5.84 -4.70
CA SER A 40 -10.26 6.14 -6.12
C SER A 40 -9.09 7.00 -6.61
N PRO A 41 -8.76 6.95 -7.92
CA PRO A 41 -7.61 7.68 -8.46
C PRO A 41 -7.62 9.18 -8.15
N GLU A 42 -8.79 9.82 -8.18
CA GLU A 42 -8.95 11.24 -7.87
C GLU A 42 -8.66 11.61 -6.42
N LYS A 43 -8.81 10.66 -5.47
CA LYS A 43 -8.43 10.87 -4.07
C LYS A 43 -6.92 10.87 -3.88
N VAL A 44 -6.14 10.36 -4.83
CA VAL A 44 -4.69 10.17 -4.69
C VAL A 44 -3.85 11.00 -5.66
N GLY A 45 -4.50 11.72 -6.59
CA GLY A 45 -3.84 12.69 -7.46
C GLY A 45 -4.57 12.90 -8.79
N PRO A 46 -4.09 13.86 -9.62
CA PRO A 46 -4.61 14.05 -10.97
C PRO A 46 -4.14 12.93 -11.92
N ALA A 47 -4.88 12.69 -13.00
CA ALA A 47 -4.57 11.65 -13.98
C ALA A 47 -3.15 11.77 -14.57
N GLU A 48 -2.67 12.99 -14.79
CA GLU A 48 -1.30 13.27 -15.27
C GLU A 48 -0.23 12.73 -14.33
N GLN A 49 -0.44 12.84 -13.00
CA GLN A 49 0.49 12.31 -12.00
C GLN A 49 0.49 10.77 -12.02
N HIS A 50 -0.67 10.13 -12.22
CA HIS A 50 -0.76 8.67 -12.29
C HIS A 50 -0.01 8.13 -13.50
N GLU A 51 -0.15 8.81 -14.64
CA GLU A 51 0.58 8.47 -15.86
C GLU A 51 2.08 8.71 -15.70
N GLU A 52 2.48 9.84 -15.12
CA GLU A 52 3.89 10.15 -14.82
C GLU A 52 4.51 9.08 -13.91
N ALA A 53 3.82 8.69 -12.84
CA ALA A 53 4.28 7.66 -11.91
C ALA A 53 4.48 6.31 -12.62
N LYS A 54 3.55 5.92 -13.49
CA LYS A 54 3.66 4.72 -14.32
C LYS A 54 4.89 4.78 -15.23
N GLU A 55 5.10 5.90 -15.93
CA GLU A 55 6.22 6.06 -16.84
C GLU A 55 7.57 6.08 -16.11
N VAL A 56 7.66 6.72 -14.93
CA VAL A 56 8.84 6.68 -14.07
C VAL A 56 9.17 5.26 -13.62
N VAL A 57 8.19 4.49 -13.14
CA VAL A 57 8.43 3.09 -12.71
C VAL A 57 8.96 2.26 -13.87
N LEU A 58 8.41 2.43 -15.07
CA LEU A 58 8.82 1.66 -16.24
C LEU A 58 10.18 2.12 -16.79
N ARG A 59 10.51 3.42 -16.69
CA ARG A 59 11.87 3.93 -16.93
C ARG A 59 12.88 3.28 -16.00
N ILE A 60 12.61 3.27 -14.69
CA ILE A 60 13.49 2.64 -13.68
C ILE A 60 13.65 1.15 -13.96
N ALA A 61 12.58 0.46 -14.35
CA ALA A 61 12.63 -0.96 -14.73
C ALA A 61 13.57 -1.20 -15.92
N CYS A 62 13.45 -0.39 -16.98
CA CYS A 62 14.34 -0.42 -18.15
C CYS A 62 15.80 -0.18 -17.76
N GLU A 63 16.08 0.87 -16.99
CA GLU A 63 17.42 1.24 -16.56
C GLU A 63 18.08 0.14 -15.71
N ARG A 64 17.36 -0.37 -14.71
CA ARG A 64 17.88 -1.42 -13.82
C ARG A 64 18.05 -2.78 -14.49
N LYS A 65 17.28 -3.07 -15.55
CA LYS A 65 17.41 -4.31 -16.33
C LYS A 65 18.28 -4.16 -17.58
N GLY A 66 18.69 -2.95 -17.93
CA GLY A 66 19.48 -2.68 -19.13
C GLY A 66 18.73 -3.04 -20.42
N CYS A 67 17.43 -2.78 -20.48
CA CYS A 67 16.60 -3.11 -21.65
C CYS A 67 15.74 -1.93 -22.11
N SER A 68 15.23 -2.01 -23.33
CA SER A 68 14.26 -1.05 -23.86
C SER A 68 12.84 -1.32 -23.34
N ARG A 69 11.94 -0.36 -23.58
CA ARG A 69 10.53 -0.46 -23.15
C ARG A 69 9.80 -1.64 -23.79
N ASP A 70 10.06 -1.90 -25.07
CA ASP A 70 9.44 -3.00 -25.82
C ASP A 70 9.91 -4.39 -25.34
N GLU A 71 11.05 -4.44 -24.65
CA GLU A 71 11.61 -5.68 -24.13
C GLU A 71 11.12 -6.04 -22.73
N LEU A 72 10.54 -5.10 -21.96
CA LEU A 72 10.14 -5.35 -20.56
C LEU A 72 9.20 -6.55 -20.42
N ALA A 73 8.23 -6.68 -21.33
CA ALA A 73 7.28 -7.80 -21.30
C ALA A 73 7.99 -9.16 -21.44
N ARG A 74 9.07 -9.22 -22.22
CA ARG A 74 9.92 -10.41 -22.37
C ARG A 74 10.81 -10.60 -21.14
N VAL A 75 11.40 -9.53 -20.63
CA VAL A 75 12.29 -9.55 -19.44
C VAL A 75 11.55 -10.05 -18.20
N PHE A 76 10.30 -9.64 -18.00
CA PHE A 76 9.48 -10.07 -16.86
C PHE A 76 8.53 -11.23 -17.18
N SER A 77 8.70 -11.90 -18.32
CA SER A 77 7.72 -12.87 -18.86
C SER A 77 7.29 -13.98 -17.88
N ASP A 78 8.17 -14.40 -16.96
CA ASP A 78 7.89 -15.49 -16.00
C ASP A 78 7.87 -15.03 -14.53
N GLY A 79 7.86 -13.73 -14.25
CA GLY A 79 8.09 -13.24 -12.90
C GLY A 79 7.52 -11.88 -12.54
N GLN A 80 7.74 -11.56 -11.28
CA GLN A 80 7.52 -10.26 -10.68
C GLN A 80 8.86 -9.71 -10.23
N GLU A 81 9.08 -8.42 -10.47
CA GLU A 81 10.27 -7.72 -10.02
C GLU A 81 9.88 -6.70 -8.96
N LEU A 82 10.61 -6.77 -7.85
CA LEU A 82 10.56 -5.77 -6.80
C LEU A 82 11.70 -4.77 -6.99
N LEU A 83 11.37 -3.60 -7.52
CA LEU A 83 12.30 -2.47 -7.60
C LEU A 83 12.40 -1.85 -6.21
N ARG A 84 13.48 -2.16 -5.50
CA ARG A 84 13.70 -1.68 -4.14
C ARG A 84 14.23 -0.26 -4.10
N PHE A 85 13.86 0.49 -3.07
CA PHE A 85 14.45 1.81 -2.77
C PHE A 85 14.21 2.83 -3.90
N VAL A 86 12.97 2.90 -4.41
CA VAL A 86 12.66 3.80 -5.55
C VAL A 86 12.55 5.26 -5.15
N LEU A 87 12.45 5.56 -3.85
CA LEU A 87 12.47 6.93 -3.33
C LEU A 87 13.71 7.72 -3.79
N TRP A 88 14.83 7.05 -4.04
CA TRP A 88 16.07 7.68 -4.50
C TRP A 88 16.20 7.76 -6.02
N ASP A 89 15.32 7.11 -6.78
CA ASP A 89 15.39 7.10 -8.24
C ASP A 89 14.67 8.30 -8.88
N ASP A 90 13.64 8.86 -8.22
CA ASP A 90 12.81 9.93 -8.77
C ASP A 90 12.02 10.71 -7.70
N LEU A 91 11.87 12.02 -7.89
CA LEU A 91 11.16 12.91 -6.96
C LEU A 91 9.65 12.67 -6.93
N ILE A 92 9.07 12.02 -7.95
CA ILE A 92 7.64 11.69 -7.92
C ILE A 92 7.28 10.84 -6.69
N PHE A 93 8.20 9.99 -6.22
CA PHE A 93 7.93 9.15 -5.05
C PHE A 93 7.83 9.96 -3.76
N GLU A 94 8.56 11.07 -3.63
CA GLU A 94 8.38 12.00 -2.49
C GLU A 94 6.96 12.57 -2.45
N LYS A 95 6.42 12.91 -3.63
CA LYS A 95 5.03 13.38 -3.76
C LYS A 95 4.04 12.29 -3.40
N LEU A 96 4.22 11.07 -3.90
CA LEU A 96 3.30 9.94 -3.69
C LEU A 96 3.26 9.50 -2.22
N VAL A 97 4.40 9.48 -1.51
CA VAL A 97 4.42 9.10 -0.08
C VAL A 97 3.82 10.18 0.83
N LEU A 98 3.72 11.43 0.35
CA LEU A 98 3.15 12.56 1.07
C LEU A 98 1.71 12.90 0.65
N THR A 99 1.06 12.08 -0.18
CA THR A 99 -0.34 12.28 -0.57
C THR A 99 -1.24 12.33 0.68
N PRO A 100 -1.97 13.44 0.92
CA PRO A 100 -2.68 13.66 2.18
C PRO A 100 -3.69 12.56 2.53
N THR A 101 -4.41 12.05 1.54
CA THR A 101 -5.41 11.00 1.74
C THR A 101 -4.78 9.68 2.17
N ALA A 102 -3.73 9.25 1.47
CA ALA A 102 -2.98 8.05 1.80
C ALA A 102 -2.29 8.20 3.18
N LEU A 103 -1.54 9.29 3.37
CA LEU A 103 -0.78 9.53 4.59
C LEU A 103 -1.70 9.68 5.81
N GLY A 104 -2.83 10.36 5.69
CA GLY A 104 -3.80 10.51 6.77
C GLY A 104 -4.37 9.17 7.25
N LEU A 105 -4.69 8.26 6.33
CA LEU A 105 -5.15 6.91 6.69
C LEU A 105 -4.04 6.09 7.38
N ILE A 106 -2.80 6.20 6.89
CA ILE A 106 -1.64 5.55 7.52
C ILE A 106 -1.43 6.11 8.94
N GLN A 107 -1.43 7.43 9.11
CA GLN A 107 -1.28 8.07 10.42
C GLN A 107 -2.42 7.70 11.38
N TRP A 108 -3.63 7.49 10.87
CA TRP A 108 -4.73 7.00 11.70
C TRP A 108 -4.45 5.59 12.24
N MET A 109 -3.88 4.72 11.41
CA MET A 109 -3.60 3.33 11.78
C MET A 109 -2.39 3.18 12.71
N VAL A 110 -1.30 3.89 12.44
CA VAL A 110 0.00 3.65 13.11
C VAL A 110 0.54 4.87 13.89
N GLY A 111 -0.20 5.97 13.89
CA GLY A 111 0.15 7.22 14.60
C GLY A 111 0.75 8.30 13.71
N THR A 112 0.56 9.57 14.12
CA THR A 112 1.08 10.77 13.43
C THR A 112 2.60 10.87 13.41
N ASN A 113 3.27 10.12 14.30
CA ASN A 113 4.72 9.99 14.38
C ASN A 113 5.28 8.78 13.61
N CYS A 114 4.50 8.21 12.68
CA CYS A 114 4.94 7.10 11.85
C CYS A 114 6.17 7.44 11.01
N VAL A 115 6.96 6.43 10.67
CA VAL A 115 8.13 6.54 9.80
C VAL A 115 7.95 5.69 8.56
N LEU A 116 8.40 6.20 7.41
CA LEU A 116 8.40 5.44 6.17
C LEU A 116 9.39 4.27 6.29
N SER A 117 8.88 3.05 6.26
CA SER A 117 9.71 1.84 6.32
C SER A 117 10.37 1.55 4.98
N LEU A 118 9.59 1.58 3.89
CA LEU A 118 10.04 1.13 2.58
C LEU A 118 9.18 1.78 1.47
N CYS A 119 9.83 2.24 0.41
CA CYS A 119 9.19 2.71 -0.82
C CYS A 119 9.76 1.94 -2.00
N ASN A 120 8.92 1.12 -2.63
CA ASN A 120 9.29 0.23 -3.72
C ASN A 120 8.25 0.29 -4.83
N ALA A 121 8.63 -0.16 -6.02
CA ALA A 121 7.71 -0.40 -7.12
C ALA A 121 7.72 -1.89 -7.51
N TRP A 122 6.56 -2.39 -7.91
CA TRP A 122 6.40 -3.76 -8.40
C TRP A 122 6.07 -3.74 -9.90
N VAL A 123 6.80 -4.54 -10.67
CA VAL A 123 6.48 -4.81 -12.08
C VAL A 123 6.18 -6.29 -12.21
N LYS A 124 4.95 -6.62 -12.62
CA LYS A 124 4.48 -8.00 -12.80
C LYS A 124 4.38 -8.32 -14.29
N GLY A 125 5.01 -9.41 -14.73
CA GLY A 125 4.77 -9.96 -16.06
C GLY A 125 3.63 -10.97 -16.09
N LYS A 126 3.36 -11.52 -17.28
CA LYS A 126 2.25 -12.46 -17.55
C LYS A 126 2.50 -13.90 -17.05
N GLY A 127 3.53 -14.09 -16.23
CA GLY A 127 3.91 -15.39 -15.67
C GLY A 127 2.86 -15.95 -14.71
N LYS A 128 3.09 -17.17 -14.25
CA LYS A 128 2.21 -17.84 -13.28
C LYS A 128 2.68 -17.72 -11.83
N SER A 129 3.81 -17.05 -11.60
CA SER A 129 4.38 -16.81 -10.29
C SER A 129 3.39 -16.04 -9.41
N ARG A 130 3.12 -16.57 -8.21
CA ARG A 130 2.21 -15.97 -7.22
C ARG A 130 2.90 -15.95 -5.88
N THR A 131 2.61 -14.90 -5.10
CA THR A 131 2.95 -14.87 -3.69
C THR A 131 1.80 -15.51 -2.92
N GLY A 132 2.10 -16.54 -2.13
CA GLY A 132 1.09 -17.18 -1.28
C GLY A 132 0.53 -16.21 -0.24
N ILE A 133 -0.62 -16.55 0.36
CA ILE A 133 -1.22 -15.71 1.40
C ILE A 133 -0.24 -15.53 2.56
N HIS A 134 0.01 -14.28 2.94
CA HIS A 134 0.94 -13.90 4.00
C HIS A 134 0.49 -12.60 4.68
N ALA A 135 1.14 -12.27 5.79
CA ALA A 135 1.15 -10.93 6.36
C ALA A 135 2.53 -10.32 6.13
N ASP A 136 2.59 -9.04 5.77
CA ASP A 136 3.86 -8.34 5.49
C ASP A 136 4.75 -8.19 6.73
N TRP A 137 4.14 -8.27 7.92
CA TRP A 137 4.86 -8.19 9.18
C TRP A 137 4.51 -9.36 10.09
N ALA A 138 5.54 -9.89 10.76
CA ALA A 138 5.42 -10.93 11.76
C ALA A 138 6.43 -10.71 12.88
N GLN A 139 5.98 -10.86 14.13
CA GLN A 139 6.89 -10.97 15.27
C GLN A 139 7.03 -12.44 15.64
N PHE A 140 8.08 -13.08 15.15
CA PHE A 140 8.30 -14.53 15.31
C PHE A 140 8.51 -14.97 16.77
N GLU A 141 8.86 -14.04 17.65
CA GLU A 141 9.06 -14.29 19.09
C GLU A 141 7.74 -14.33 19.88
N MET A 142 6.64 -13.82 19.31
CA MET A 142 5.34 -13.74 19.96
C MET A 142 4.36 -14.72 19.29
N PRO A 143 3.70 -15.61 20.05
CA PRO A 143 2.75 -16.57 19.47
C PRO A 143 1.50 -15.89 18.90
N THR A 144 1.24 -14.63 19.28
CA THR A 144 0.10 -13.82 18.82
C THR A 144 0.56 -12.41 18.48
N MET A 145 0.06 -11.87 17.38
CA MET A 145 0.28 -10.46 17.00
C MET A 145 -0.48 -9.52 17.95
N ALA A 146 0.01 -8.29 18.14
CA ALA A 146 -0.65 -7.30 18.99
C ALA A 146 -2.00 -6.87 18.41
N VAL A 147 -2.80 -6.20 19.24
CA VAL A 147 -4.08 -5.62 18.81
C VAL A 147 -3.84 -4.33 18.02
N GLU A 148 -2.81 -3.59 18.42
CA GLU A 148 -2.36 -2.37 17.78
C GLU A 148 -1.69 -2.67 16.45
N THR A 149 -2.02 -1.87 15.44
CA THR A 149 -1.39 -1.94 14.14
C THR A 149 0.05 -1.44 14.23
N PHE A 150 1.02 -2.29 13.89
CA PHE A 150 2.44 -1.91 13.87
C PHE A 150 2.89 -1.27 12.56
N GLY A 151 2.23 -1.61 11.46
CA GLY A 151 2.61 -1.20 10.12
C GLY A 151 1.39 -1.18 9.22
N ALA A 152 1.42 -0.29 8.23
CA ALA A 152 0.36 -0.11 7.27
C ALA A 152 0.98 0.03 5.88
N ASN A 153 0.40 -0.64 4.88
CA ASN A 153 0.86 -0.58 3.51
C ASN A 153 -0.12 0.22 2.65
N PHE A 154 0.44 1.06 1.79
CA PHE A 154 -0.31 1.76 0.75
C PHE A 154 0.24 1.34 -0.61
N ASN A 155 -0.62 0.80 -1.48
CA ASN A 155 -0.23 0.35 -2.82
C ASN A 155 -0.84 1.28 -3.86
N TYR A 156 0.00 2.05 -4.56
CA TYR A 156 -0.40 2.81 -5.74
C TYR A 156 -0.53 1.86 -6.93
N LEU A 157 -1.75 1.70 -7.44
CA LEU A 157 -2.02 0.88 -8.62
C LEU A 157 -1.84 1.75 -9.88
N LEU A 158 -0.74 1.53 -10.60
CA LEU A 158 -0.36 2.32 -11.79
C LEU A 158 -0.92 1.75 -13.11
N THR A 159 -1.64 0.64 -13.03
CA THR A 159 -2.37 0.00 -14.13
C THR A 159 -3.68 -0.55 -13.60
N ASP A 160 -4.60 -0.87 -14.50
CA ASP A 160 -5.81 -1.59 -14.13
C ASP A 160 -5.46 -2.97 -13.55
N TYR A 161 -6.14 -3.33 -12.47
CA TYR A 161 -5.99 -4.62 -11.80
C TYR A 161 -7.26 -5.44 -12.03
N SER A 162 -7.07 -6.64 -12.57
CA SER A 162 -8.15 -7.63 -12.74
C SER A 162 -7.76 -8.95 -12.06
N LYS A 163 -8.76 -9.79 -11.79
CA LYS A 163 -8.52 -11.15 -11.29
C LYS A 163 -7.67 -11.95 -12.29
N ASP A 164 -7.94 -11.78 -13.58
CA ASP A 164 -7.29 -12.53 -14.65
C ASP A 164 -5.82 -12.12 -14.83
N ASP A 165 -5.49 -10.87 -14.53
CA ASP A 165 -4.12 -10.33 -14.59
C ASP A 165 -3.32 -10.49 -13.28
N GLY A 166 -3.86 -11.20 -12.29
CA GLY A 166 -3.15 -11.42 -11.02
C GLY A 166 -3.14 -10.20 -10.09
N GLY A 167 -4.27 -9.48 -10.05
CA GLY A 167 -4.50 -8.37 -9.16
C GLY A 167 -4.25 -8.71 -7.69
N LEU A 168 -3.80 -7.71 -6.93
CA LEU A 168 -3.63 -7.80 -5.48
C LEU A 168 -4.94 -8.29 -4.84
N SER A 169 -4.81 -9.27 -3.94
CA SER A 169 -5.93 -9.93 -3.28
C SER A 169 -5.79 -9.82 -1.77
N PHE A 170 -6.91 -9.72 -1.08
CA PHE A 170 -6.98 -9.59 0.37
C PHE A 170 -7.88 -10.70 0.94
N VAL A 171 -7.65 -11.06 2.20
CA VAL A 171 -8.57 -11.88 2.99
C VAL A 171 -9.27 -10.93 3.99
N PRO A 172 -10.50 -10.48 3.70
CA PRO A 172 -11.18 -9.48 4.54
C PRO A 172 -11.34 -9.96 5.99
N GLY A 173 -11.01 -9.11 6.94
CA GLY A 173 -11.09 -9.39 8.37
C GLY A 173 -9.93 -10.23 8.94
N SER A 174 -8.99 -10.66 8.11
CA SER A 174 -7.83 -11.46 8.56
C SER A 174 -6.88 -10.70 9.48
N HIS A 175 -6.89 -9.36 9.45
CA HIS A 175 -6.14 -8.51 10.38
C HIS A 175 -6.51 -8.73 11.85
N ARG A 176 -7.71 -9.25 12.14
CA ARG A 176 -8.16 -9.59 13.49
C ARG A 176 -7.75 -10.98 13.98
N TRP A 177 -7.21 -11.83 13.11
CA TRP A 177 -6.83 -13.20 13.48
C TRP A 177 -5.65 -13.23 14.46
N ARG A 178 -4.84 -12.17 14.48
CA ARG A 178 -3.66 -12.01 15.36
C ARG A 178 -2.67 -13.17 15.26
N ARG A 179 -2.53 -13.76 14.08
CA ARG A 179 -1.61 -14.85 13.75
C ARG A 179 -1.23 -14.79 12.29
N LEU A 180 -0.14 -15.46 11.94
CA LEU A 180 0.16 -15.76 10.54
C LEU A 180 -0.84 -16.77 9.97
N PRO A 181 -1.04 -16.77 8.63
CA PRO A 181 -1.72 -17.88 7.97
C PRO A 181 -1.01 -19.21 8.27
N SER A 182 -1.77 -20.30 8.35
CA SER A 182 -1.20 -21.64 8.39
C SER A 182 -0.50 -21.96 7.07
N ARG A 183 0.30 -23.02 7.06
CA ARG A 183 0.96 -23.48 5.83
C ARG A 183 -0.04 -23.80 4.71
N GLU A 184 -1.20 -24.36 5.07
CA GLU A 184 -2.29 -24.68 4.14
C GLU A 184 -2.98 -23.41 3.64
N GLU A 185 -3.24 -22.44 4.52
CA GLU A 185 -3.81 -21.13 4.15
C GLU A 185 -2.86 -20.38 3.20
N SER A 186 -1.55 -20.41 3.45
CA SER A 186 -0.54 -19.77 2.58
C SER A 186 -0.38 -20.40 1.20
N ALA A 187 -0.89 -21.62 0.98
CA ALA A 187 -0.74 -22.32 -0.29
C ALA A 187 -1.82 -21.96 -1.34
N TYR A 188 -2.87 -21.23 -0.94
CA TYR A 188 -3.88 -20.69 -1.84
C TYR A 188 -3.35 -19.49 -2.65
#